data_AF-A0A661SWY6-F1
#
_entry.id   AF-A0A661SWY6-F1
#
_cell.length_a   1.000
_cell.length_b   1.000
_cell.length_c   1.000
_cell.angle_alpha   90.00
_cell.angle_beta   90.00
_cell.angle_gamma   90.00
#
_symmetry.space_group_name_H-M   'P 1'
#
loop_
_entity.id
_entity.type
_entity.pdbx_description
1 polymer ?
#
loop_
_entity_poly.entity_id
_entity_poly.type
_entity_poly.pdbx_seq_one_letter_code
_entity_poly.pdbx_strand_id
1 'polypeptide(L)'
;MENRISRGKTQTPCLGNMPLAGWLFKTTSDRDEKTNLLVFLTPHIIRNPEQAEKIRSQKQEEMNGAMKKSKAAGRSEKLREMLRK
;
A
#
# COMPACT_ATOMS: atom_id res chain seq x y z
N MET A 1 -3.24 -17.32 5.54
CA MET A 1 -3.62 -17.09 4.14
C MET A 1 -5.14 -17.07 4.10
N GLU A 2 -5.76 -15.90 3.86
CA GLU A 2 -7.22 -15.79 3.78
C GLU A 2 -7.58 -15.41 2.35
N ASN A 3 -8.47 -16.19 1.72
CA ASN A 3 -8.94 -15.96 0.36
C ASN A 3 -10.44 -15.71 0.42
N ARG A 4 -10.90 -14.53 0.00
CA ARG A 4 -12.31 -14.17 -0.03
C ARG A 4 -12.78 -14.07 -1.48
N ILE A 5 -13.43 -15.12 -1.97
CA ILE A 5 -14.06 -15.13 -3.29
C ILE A 5 -15.49 -14.60 -3.14
N SER A 6 -15.78 -13.42 -3.70
CA SER A 6 -17.14 -12.87 -3.76
C SER A 6 -17.64 -12.85 -5.21
N ARG A 7 -18.63 -13.68 -5.53
CA ARG A 7 -19.21 -13.80 -6.88
C ARG A 7 -20.60 -13.18 -6.91
N GLY A 8 -20.71 -11.98 -7.49
CA GLY A 8 -21.99 -11.27 -7.66
C GLY A 8 -22.50 -11.44 -9.10
N LYS A 9 -23.69 -12.02 -9.28
CA LYS A 9 -24.35 -12.15 -10.58
C LYS A 9 -25.65 -11.34 -10.59
N THR A 10 -25.72 -10.31 -11.42
CA THR A 10 -26.92 -9.51 -11.65
C THR A 10 -27.37 -9.67 -13.09
N GLN A 11 -28.62 -10.09 -13.32
CA GLN A 11 -29.18 -10.31 -14.66
C GLN A 11 -30.63 -9.81 -14.74
N THR A 12 -31.04 -9.29 -15.90
CA THR A 12 -32.42 -8.88 -16.17
C THR A 12 -33.32 -10.12 -16.31
N PRO A 13 -34.44 -10.24 -15.56
CA PRO A 13 -35.36 -11.37 -15.72
C PRO A 13 -35.90 -11.41 -17.16
N CYS A 14 -36.03 -12.62 -17.72
CA CYS A 14 -36.41 -12.94 -19.11
C CYS A 14 -35.30 -12.85 -20.17
N LEU A 15 -34.61 -11.71 -20.35
CA LEU A 15 -33.60 -11.56 -21.43
C LEU A 15 -32.22 -12.15 -21.09
N GLY A 16 -31.91 -12.36 -19.81
CA GLY A 16 -30.60 -12.86 -19.35
C GLY A 16 -30.34 -14.37 -19.57
N ASN A 17 -31.35 -15.17 -19.91
CA ASN A 17 -31.24 -16.63 -20.07
C ASN A 17 -31.16 -17.09 -21.56
N MET A 18 -31.08 -16.17 -22.53
CA MET A 18 -31.01 -16.52 -23.95
C MET A 18 -29.59 -16.98 -24.34
N PRO A 19 -29.39 -18.17 -24.93
CA PRO A 19 -28.07 -18.74 -25.19
C PRO A 19 -27.19 -17.92 -26.16
N LEU A 20 -27.79 -17.10 -27.03
CA LEU A 20 -27.07 -16.23 -27.98
C LEU A 20 -26.94 -14.76 -27.52
N ALA A 21 -27.91 -14.24 -26.77
CA ALA A 21 -27.98 -12.81 -26.43
C ALA A 21 -27.83 -12.50 -24.92
N GLY A 22 -27.82 -13.52 -24.06
CA GLY A 22 -27.79 -13.37 -22.61
C GLY A 22 -26.54 -12.68 -22.05
N TRP A 23 -25.43 -12.65 -22.81
CA TRP A 23 -24.21 -11.95 -22.44
C TRP A 23 -24.34 -10.42 -22.44
N LEU A 24 -25.26 -9.85 -23.23
CA LEU A 24 -25.43 -8.41 -23.44
C LEU A 24 -26.27 -7.80 -22.32
N PHE A 25 -27.00 -8.64 -21.60
CA PHE A 25 -27.90 -8.30 -20.49
C PHE A 25 -27.44 -8.89 -19.16
N LYS A 26 -26.21 -9.42 -19.08
CA LYS A 26 -25.62 -10.02 -17.88
C LYS A 26 -24.37 -9.26 -17.48
N THR A 27 -24.39 -8.69 -16.27
CA THR A 27 -23.21 -8.11 -15.64
C THR A 27 -22.65 -9.13 -14.65
N THR A 28 -21.47 -9.66 -14.93
CA THR A 28 -20.73 -10.53 -13.99
C THR A 28 -19.62 -9.71 -13.37
N SER A 29 -19.55 -9.67 -12.04
CA SER A 29 -18.47 -9.01 -11.32
C SER A 29 -17.71 -10.07 -10.52
N ASP A 30 -16.50 -10.39 -10.99
CA ASP A 30 -15.55 -11.27 -10.31
C ASP A 30 -14.48 -10.39 -9.65
N ARG A 31 -14.38 -10.47 -8.32
CA ARG A 31 -13.38 -9.74 -7.53
C ARG A 31 -12.59 -10.74 -6.70
N ASP A 32 -11.31 -10.89 -7.03
CA ASP A 32 -10.34 -11.70 -6.31
C ASP A 32 -9.39 -10.77 -5.53
N GLU A 33 -9.47 -10.80 -4.21
CA GLU A 33 -8.58 -10.04 -3.32
C GLU A 33 -7.71 -11.00 -2.52
N LYS A 34 -6.37 -10.85 -2.64
CA LYS A 34 -5.38 -11.67 -1.93
C LYS A 34 -4.53 -10.81 -1.00
N THR A 35 -4.71 -10.98 0.31
CA THR A 35 -3.93 -10.27 1.33
C THR A 35 -2.76 -11.12 1.80
N ASN A 36 -1.53 -10.67 1.53
CA ASN A 36 -0.30 -11.31 2.01
C ASN A 36 0.37 -10.44 3.07
N LEU A 37 0.60 -11.00 4.25
CA LEU A 37 1.35 -10.36 5.33
C LEU A 37 2.64 -11.15 5.56
N LEU A 38 3.79 -10.50 5.35
CA LEU A 38 5.12 -11.06 5.61
C LEU A 38 5.77 -10.24 6.73
N VAL A 39 6.17 -10.91 7.81
CA VAL A 39 6.86 -10.29 8.94
C VAL A 39 8.28 -10.85 9.00
N PHE A 40 9.27 -10.00 8.78
CA PHE A 40 10.68 -10.35 8.85
C PHE A 40 11.32 -9.77 10.12
N LEU A 41 12.10 -10.59 10.83
CA LEU A 41 12.84 -10.18 12.02
C LEU A 41 14.33 -10.32 11.75
N THR A 42 15.08 -9.23 11.94
CA THR A 42 16.55 -9.22 11.83
C THR A 42 17.14 -9.01 13.23
N PRO A 43 17.48 -10.07 13.97
CA PRO A 43 18.04 -9.91 15.30
C PRO A 43 19.48 -9.37 15.21
N HIS A 44 19.81 -8.42 16.09
CA HIS A 44 21.17 -7.92 16.24
C HIS A 44 21.60 -8.09 17.70
N ILE A 45 22.68 -8.83 17.94
CA ILE A 45 23.25 -9.01 19.28
C ILE A 45 24.30 -7.91 19.48
N ILE A 46 24.16 -7.11 20.54
CA ILE A 46 25.14 -6.09 20.91
C ILE A 46 25.84 -6.56 22.18
N ARG A 47 27.16 -6.76 22.09
CA ARG A 47 27.97 -7.29 23.21
C ARG A 47 28.74 -6.19 23.94
N ASN A 48 29.04 -5.09 23.26
CA ASN A 48 29.90 -4.03 23.76
C ASN A 48 29.18 -2.68 23.74
N PRO A 49 29.31 -1.83 24.77
CA PRO A 49 28.65 -0.52 24.83
C PRO A 49 29.11 0.44 23.74
N GLU A 50 30.37 0.37 23.31
CA GLU A 50 30.92 1.21 22.23
C GLU A 50 30.25 0.92 20.87
N GLN A 51 29.90 -0.34 20.60
CA GLN A 51 29.16 -0.73 19.40
C GLN A 51 27.72 -0.21 19.43
N ALA A 52 27.10 -0.19 20.61
CA ALA A 52 25.76 0.36 20.79
C ALA A 52 25.72 1.85 20.44
N GLU A 53 26.69 2.62 20.94
CA GLU A 53 26.79 4.06 20.66
C GLU A 53 27.06 4.34 19.18
N LYS A 54 27.91 3.55 18.53
CA LYS A 54 28.16 3.69 17.08
C LYS A 54 26.91 3.41 16.24
N ILE A 55 26.16 2.35 16.55
CA ILE A 55 24.91 2.01 15.84
C ILE A 55 23.85 3.09 16.08
N ARG A 56 23.76 3.59 17.33
CA ARG A 56 22.83 4.65 17.70
C ARG A 56 23.13 5.95 16.96
N SER A 57 24.38 6.39 16.94
CA SER A 57 24.77 7.65 16.28
C SER A 57 24.51 7.60 14.79
N GLN A 58 24.90 6.51 14.13
CA GLN A 58 24.62 6.27 12.71
C GLN A 58 23.11 6.32 12.42
N LYS A 59 22.29 5.66 13.26
CA LYS A 59 20.84 5.64 13.03
C LYS A 59 20.19 7.00 13.25
N GLN A 60 20.69 7.77 14.21
CA GLN A 60 20.24 9.12 14.48
C GLN A 60 20.54 10.07 13.32
N GLU A 61 21.73 9.96 12.72
CA GLU A 61 22.11 10.77 11.56
C GLU A 61 21.26 10.45 10.33
N GLU A 62 21.03 9.17 10.04
CA GLU A 62 20.14 8.72 8.96
C GLU A 62 18.72 9.29 9.12
N MET A 63 18.15 9.18 10.33
CA MET A 63 16.79 9.65 10.62
C MET A 63 16.68 11.17 10.51
N ASN A 64 17.67 11.90 11.01
CA ASN A 64 17.73 13.36 10.91
C ASN A 64 17.87 13.81 9.45
N GLY A 65 18.68 13.11 8.66
CA GLY A 65 18.83 13.35 7.22
C GLY A 65 17.52 13.13 6.46
N ALA A 66 16.83 12.02 6.74
CA ALA A 66 15.53 11.71 6.13
C ALA A 66 14.46 12.76 6.48
N MET A 67 14.39 13.20 7.74
CA MET A 67 13.46 14.24 8.18
C MET A 67 13.75 15.61 7.55
N LYS A 68 15.02 15.97 7.36
CA LYS A 68 15.36 17.22 6.66
C LYS A 68 14.89 17.19 5.21
N LYS A 69 15.10 16.07 4.51
CA LYS A 69 14.65 15.89 3.11
C LYS A 69 13.13 15.95 2.99
N SER A 70 12.38 15.30 3.88
CA SER A 70 10.90 15.34 3.86
C SER A 70 10.34 16.74 4.14
N LYS A 71 10.91 17.46 5.11
CA LYS A 71 10.53 18.85 5.41
C LYS A 71 10.85 19.81 4.26
N ALA A 72 12.01 19.64 3.62
CA ALA A 72 12.40 20.45 2.46
C ALA A 72 11.46 20.21 1.27
N ALA A 73 11.10 18.95 0.99
CA ALA A 73 10.15 18.59 -0.05
C ALA A 73 8.76 19.22 0.21
N GLY A 74 8.21 19.04 1.42
CA GLY A 74 6.91 19.61 1.78
C GLY A 74 6.89 21.15 1.79
N ARG A 75 8.01 21.79 2.15
CA ARG A 75 8.15 23.27 2.09
C ARG A 75 8.12 23.78 0.66
N SER A 76 8.76 23.08 -0.27
CA SER A 76 8.74 23.44 -1.69
C SER A 76 7.35 23.32 -2.28
N GLU A 77 6.59 22.31 -1.88
CA GLU A 77 5.21 22.10 -2.33
C GLU A 77 4.26 23.17 -1.79
N LYS A 78 4.38 23.51 -0.50
CA LYS A 78 3.63 24.60 0.13
C LYS A 78 3.95 25.97 -0.50
N LEU A 79 5.22 26.23 -0.83
CA LEU A 79 5.62 27.46 -1.51
C LEU A 79 5.03 27.53 -2.93
N ARG A 80 5.02 26.41 -3.68
CA ARG A 80 4.41 26.34 -5.01
C ARG A 80 2.89 26.52 -4.97
N GLU A 81 2.23 26.09 -3.90
CA GLU A 81 0.81 26.36 -3.68
C GLU A 81 0.56 27.85 -3.41
N MET A 82 1.41 28.50 -2.60
CA MET A 82 1.29 29.93 -2.29
C MET A 82 1.51 30.82 -3.51
N LEU A 83 2.42 30.45 -4.42
CA LEU A 83 2.71 31.21 -5.65
C LEU A 83 1.71 30.98 -6.79
N ARG A 84 0.74 30.07 -6.61
CA ARG A 84 -0.32 29.77 -7.59
C ARG A 84 -1.63 30.54 -7.36
N LYS A 85 -1.69 31.39 -6.33
CA LYS A 85 -2.77 32.36 -6.10
C LYS A 85 -2.34 33.74 -6.58
#